data_AF-A0A1M3KXJ3-F1
#
_entry.id   AF-A0A1M3KXJ3-F1
#
_cell.length_a   1.000
_cell.length_b   1.000
_cell.length_c   1.000
_cell.angle_alpha   90.00
_cell.angle_beta   90.00
_cell.angle_gamma   90.00
#
_symmetry.space_group_name_H-M   'P 1'
#
loop_
_entity.id
_entity.type
_entity.pdbx_description
1 polymer ?
#
loop_
_entity_poly.entity_id
_entity_poly.type
_entity_poly.pdbx_seq_one_letter_code
_entity_poly.pdbx_strand_id
1 'polypeptide(L)'
;MDVITKIHALLNTVGVPAILEDPDALATMSDDHRDMLHEARDLASTAVEEKPEDEQLIDLLYMSHMTLSTSQYLYSVLAADEPAAVPSPAELNKTWAGRPLVKYDKNALKDMLVPTTTLDTLTQVGLPDEAEPYLSFEPVLKRLAEAEELDGEDEDYDRYFQAYWLLGYTEDDDALCIDERADGVVALLQRDWGFFAMQYVNASVGHLVQTMQAYDDMLKSVDPQAIAESFPNIQVPDEARIAFLARVSAFDPGAMAEGAFWYEELSLLEQGGGEDQDQE
;
A
#
# COMPACT_ATOMS: atom_id res chain seq x y z
N MET A 1 -1.64 -18.63 30.22
CA MET A 1 -0.84 -17.39 30.18
C MET A 1 -1.81 -16.29 29.83
N ASP A 2 -1.77 -15.16 30.53
CA ASP A 2 -2.62 -14.02 30.22
C ASP A 2 -2.30 -13.43 28.84
N VAL A 3 -3.28 -12.85 28.13
CA VAL A 3 -3.15 -12.42 26.73
C VAL A 3 -2.09 -11.33 26.57
N ILE A 4 -2.08 -10.34 27.47
CA ILE A 4 -1.08 -9.28 27.52
C ILE A 4 0.33 -9.86 27.70
N THR A 5 0.46 -10.86 28.58
CA THR A 5 1.74 -11.56 28.79
C THR A 5 2.21 -12.29 27.53
N LYS A 6 1.28 -12.87 26.77
CA LYS A 6 1.59 -13.54 25.50
C LYS A 6 2.09 -12.54 24.46
N ILE A 7 1.38 -11.43 24.27
CA ILE A 7 1.73 -10.40 23.30
C ILE A 7 3.10 -9.80 23.64
N HIS A 8 3.36 -9.45 24.90
CA HIS A 8 4.68 -8.97 25.32
C HIS A 8 5.79 -9.99 25.05
N ALA A 9 5.55 -11.28 25.23
CA ALA A 9 6.56 -12.31 24.94
C ALA A 9 6.93 -12.35 23.45
N LEU A 10 5.94 -12.21 22.56
CA LEU A 10 6.15 -12.11 21.12
C LEU A 10 6.94 -10.85 20.77
N LEU A 11 6.47 -9.68 21.21
CA LEU A 11 7.11 -8.38 20.94
C LEU A 11 8.56 -8.32 21.45
N ASN A 12 8.82 -8.85 22.65
CA ASN A 12 10.18 -8.92 23.20
C ASN A 12 11.10 -9.85 22.41
N THR A 13 10.55 -10.92 21.81
CA THR A 13 11.33 -11.84 20.96
C THR A 13 11.74 -11.15 19.67
N VAL A 14 10.84 -10.37 19.08
CA VAL A 14 11.11 -9.55 17.88
C VAL A 14 12.05 -8.38 18.19
N GLY A 15 12.09 -7.90 19.43
CA GLY A 15 12.94 -6.78 19.86
C GLY A 15 12.23 -5.42 19.87
N VAL A 16 10.90 -5.41 19.92
CA VAL A 16 10.08 -4.20 20.01
C VAL A 16 10.16 -3.60 21.43
N PRO A 17 10.26 -2.25 21.59
CA PRO A 17 10.24 -1.23 20.53
C PRO A 17 11.61 -0.89 19.94
N ALA A 18 12.72 -1.41 20.47
CA ALA A 18 14.07 -0.99 20.07
C ALA A 18 14.35 -1.20 18.56
N ILE A 19 13.77 -2.23 17.95
CA ILE A 19 13.90 -2.49 16.51
C ILE A 19 13.33 -1.36 15.63
N LEU A 20 12.41 -0.53 16.14
CA LEU A 20 11.85 0.61 15.40
C LEU A 20 12.88 1.71 15.10
N GLU A 21 14.00 1.72 15.82
CA GLU A 21 15.11 2.66 15.58
C GLU A 21 16.11 2.15 14.53
N ASP A 22 15.92 0.94 14.01
CA ASP A 22 16.81 0.28 13.04
C ASP A 22 16.06 -0.11 11.76
N PRO A 23 16.00 0.79 10.76
CA PRO A 23 15.29 0.54 9.51
C PRO A 23 15.88 -0.63 8.71
N ASP A 24 17.19 -0.88 8.80
CA ASP A 24 17.84 -2.00 8.11
C ASP A 24 17.43 -3.34 8.74
N ALA A 25 17.32 -3.40 10.07
CA ALA A 25 16.82 -4.57 10.78
C ALA A 25 15.34 -4.83 10.50
N LEU A 26 14.51 -3.77 10.41
CA LEU A 26 13.11 -3.90 10.00
C LEU A 26 12.98 -4.41 8.57
N ALA A 27 13.75 -3.86 7.63
CA ALA A 27 13.72 -4.25 6.23
C ALA A 27 14.13 -5.71 6.02
N THR A 28 15.06 -6.22 6.83
CA THR A 28 15.60 -7.58 6.71
C THR A 28 15.05 -8.55 7.77
N MET A 29 13.95 -8.18 8.42
CA MET A 29 13.27 -8.99 9.42
C MET A 29 12.89 -10.36 8.84
N SER A 30 13.18 -11.44 9.59
CA SER A 30 12.84 -12.80 9.18
C SER A 30 11.34 -13.06 9.21
N ASP A 31 10.87 -13.96 8.36
CA ASP A 31 9.46 -14.39 8.30
C ASP A 31 8.95 -14.86 9.68
N ASP A 32 9.74 -15.65 10.43
CA ASP A 32 9.39 -16.07 11.80
C ASP A 32 9.07 -14.89 12.74
N HIS A 33 9.75 -13.74 12.58
CA HIS A 33 9.48 -12.55 13.39
C HIS A 33 8.26 -11.78 12.89
N ARG A 34 8.01 -11.77 11.58
CA ARG A 34 6.78 -11.20 11.02
C ARG A 34 5.57 -12.01 11.44
N ASP A 35 5.63 -13.33 11.41
CA ASP A 35 4.60 -14.24 11.91
C ASP A 35 4.27 -13.97 13.38
N MET A 36 5.31 -13.73 14.21
CA MET A 36 5.11 -13.34 15.62
C MET A 36 4.43 -11.97 15.76
N LEU A 37 4.72 -11.00 14.87
CA LEU A 37 4.04 -9.70 14.87
C LEU A 37 2.59 -9.82 14.41
N HIS A 38 2.31 -10.64 13.39
CA HIS A 38 0.94 -10.98 12.97
C HIS A 38 0.17 -11.60 14.13
N GLU A 39 0.73 -12.62 14.79
CA GLU A 39 0.09 -13.26 15.96
C GLU A 39 -0.13 -12.25 17.09
N ALA A 40 0.85 -11.39 17.38
CA ALA A 40 0.73 -10.35 18.40
C ALA A 40 -0.39 -9.35 18.08
N ARG A 41 -0.47 -8.88 16.84
CA ARG A 41 -1.50 -7.96 16.35
C ARG A 41 -2.88 -8.58 16.43
N ASP A 42 -3.04 -9.81 15.96
CA ASP A 42 -4.35 -10.48 15.94
C ASP A 42 -4.86 -10.74 17.37
N LEU A 43 -3.97 -11.19 18.27
CA LEU A 43 -4.31 -11.34 19.69
C LEU A 43 -4.69 -10.00 20.34
N ALA A 44 -3.96 -8.93 20.02
CA ALA A 44 -4.24 -7.61 20.57
C ALA A 44 -5.57 -7.07 20.03
N SER A 45 -5.83 -7.21 18.73
CA SER A 45 -7.07 -6.79 18.07
C SER A 45 -8.30 -7.47 18.69
N THR A 46 -8.30 -8.81 18.78
CA THR A 46 -9.40 -9.54 19.43
C THR A 46 -9.58 -9.12 20.90
N ALA A 47 -8.50 -8.88 21.62
CA ALA A 47 -8.58 -8.46 23.03
C ALA A 47 -9.12 -7.02 23.18
N VAL A 48 -8.80 -6.11 22.27
CA VAL A 48 -9.35 -4.74 22.22
C VAL A 48 -10.83 -4.77 21.89
N GLU A 49 -11.29 -5.64 20.98
CA GLU A 49 -12.73 -5.80 20.72
C GLU A 49 -13.52 -6.20 21.98
N GLU A 50 -12.93 -7.08 22.81
CA GLU A 50 -13.53 -7.48 24.09
C GLU A 50 -13.44 -6.39 25.16
N LYS A 51 -12.41 -5.52 25.10
CA LYS A 51 -12.10 -4.48 26.09
C LYS A 51 -11.59 -3.19 25.42
N PRO A 52 -12.49 -2.42 24.77
CA PRO A 52 -12.10 -1.30 23.93
C PRO A 52 -11.55 -0.09 24.69
N GLU A 53 -11.68 -0.06 26.01
CA GLU A 53 -11.18 1.02 26.88
C GLU A 53 -9.87 0.65 27.59
N ASP A 54 -9.31 -0.54 27.32
CA ASP A 54 -8.07 -1.00 27.93
C ASP A 54 -6.86 -0.40 27.20
N GLU A 55 -6.37 0.73 27.72
CA GLU A 55 -5.24 1.48 27.16
C GLU A 55 -4.01 0.58 26.88
N GLN A 56 -3.74 -0.41 27.75
CA GLN A 56 -2.59 -1.29 27.54
C GLN A 56 -2.77 -2.20 26.32
N LEU A 57 -3.99 -2.68 26.05
CA LEU A 57 -4.27 -3.49 24.88
C LEU A 57 -4.24 -2.65 23.60
N ILE A 58 -4.72 -1.41 23.66
CA ILE A 58 -4.65 -0.45 22.55
C ILE A 58 -3.18 -0.16 22.21
N ASP A 59 -2.34 0.12 23.20
CA ASP A 59 -0.91 0.37 23.00
C ASP A 59 -0.21 -0.84 22.34
N LEU A 60 -0.53 -2.05 22.80
CA LEU A 60 0.03 -3.28 22.24
C LEU A 60 -0.42 -3.54 20.80
N LEU A 61 -1.69 -3.26 20.50
CA LEU A 61 -2.23 -3.33 19.16
C LEU A 61 -1.51 -2.32 18.25
N TYR A 62 -1.36 -1.07 18.69
CA TYR A 62 -0.63 -0.03 17.95
C TYR A 62 0.83 -0.42 17.71
N MET A 63 1.55 -0.84 18.75
CA MET A 63 2.96 -1.24 18.64
C MET A 63 3.16 -2.42 17.67
N SER A 64 2.32 -3.46 17.78
CA SER A 64 2.41 -4.64 16.91
C SER A 64 2.10 -4.30 15.45
N HIS A 65 0.99 -3.59 15.21
CA HIS A 65 0.58 -3.17 13.86
C HIS A 65 1.62 -2.25 13.22
N MET A 66 2.03 -1.20 13.91
CA MET A 66 2.99 -0.22 13.39
C MET A 66 4.36 -0.84 13.09
N THR A 67 4.83 -1.76 13.94
CA THR A 67 6.09 -2.47 13.68
C THR A 67 5.95 -3.34 12.43
N LEU A 68 4.85 -4.09 12.32
CA LEU A 68 4.60 -4.97 11.20
C LEU A 68 4.51 -4.20 9.88
N SER A 69 3.63 -3.21 9.79
CA SER A 69 3.43 -2.40 8.59
C SER A 69 4.71 -1.70 8.15
N THR A 70 5.46 -1.14 9.11
CA THR A 70 6.76 -0.50 8.82
C THR A 70 7.77 -1.51 8.30
N SER A 71 7.83 -2.72 8.88
CA SER A 71 8.75 -3.77 8.40
C SER A 71 8.43 -4.24 6.99
N GLN A 72 7.13 -4.39 6.65
CA GLN A 72 6.66 -4.80 5.32
C GLN A 72 6.92 -3.70 4.28
N TYR A 73 6.64 -2.45 4.63
CA TYR A 73 6.96 -1.29 3.79
C TYR A 73 8.47 -1.21 3.51
N LEU A 74 9.31 -1.24 4.56
CA LEU A 74 10.76 -1.15 4.41
C LEU A 74 11.36 -2.35 3.68
N TYR A 75 10.82 -3.55 3.86
CA TYR A 75 11.21 -4.71 3.06
C TYR A 75 10.97 -4.45 1.58
N SER A 76 9.77 -3.99 1.22
CA SER A 76 9.40 -3.71 -0.17
C SER A 76 10.27 -2.61 -0.80
N VAL A 77 10.68 -1.61 -0.01
CA VAL A 77 11.52 -0.50 -0.48
C VAL A 77 13.00 -0.87 -0.55
N LEU A 78 13.54 -1.60 0.43
CA LEU A 78 15.00 -1.73 0.63
C LEU A 78 15.55 -3.15 0.42
N ALA A 79 14.72 -4.18 0.58
CA ALA A 79 15.17 -5.58 0.61
C ALA A 79 14.57 -6.45 -0.49
N ALA A 80 13.46 -6.04 -1.09
CA ALA A 80 12.95 -6.64 -2.31
C ALA A 80 13.93 -6.43 -3.49
N ASP A 81 13.76 -7.23 -4.54
CA ASP A 81 14.55 -7.09 -5.77
C ASP A 81 14.34 -5.68 -6.38
N GLU A 82 15.41 -5.12 -6.96
CA GLU A 82 15.40 -3.77 -7.52
C GLU A 82 14.34 -3.65 -8.64
N PRO A 83 13.48 -2.61 -8.62
CA PRO A 83 12.51 -2.40 -9.67
C PRO A 83 13.21 -2.14 -11.01
N ALA A 84 12.59 -2.61 -12.09
CA ALA A 84 13.07 -2.33 -13.44
C ALA A 84 12.98 -0.83 -13.75
N ALA A 85 13.70 -0.39 -14.78
CA ALA A 85 13.55 0.97 -15.25
C ALA A 85 12.12 1.21 -15.79
N VAL A 86 11.50 2.30 -15.34
CA VAL A 86 10.20 2.74 -15.85
C VAL A 86 10.29 2.98 -17.37
N PRO A 87 9.32 2.49 -18.17
CA PRO A 87 9.23 2.80 -19.59
C PRO A 87 9.11 4.30 -19.84
N SER A 88 9.44 4.73 -21.06
CA SER A 88 9.29 6.14 -21.43
C SER A 88 7.82 6.59 -21.39
N PRO A 89 7.54 7.89 -21.16
CA PRO A 89 6.18 8.41 -21.24
C PRO A 89 5.44 8.09 -22.55
N ALA A 90 6.16 8.01 -23.67
CA ALA A 90 5.59 7.64 -24.96
C ALA A 90 5.15 6.17 -25.00
N GLU A 91 5.91 5.27 -24.36
CA GLU A 91 5.55 3.86 -24.24
C GLU A 91 4.37 3.68 -23.30
N LEU A 92 4.37 4.33 -22.13
CA LEU A 92 3.26 4.29 -21.17
C LEU A 92 1.94 4.76 -21.82
N ASN A 93 1.96 5.90 -22.51
CA ASN A 93 0.79 6.40 -23.25
C ASN A 93 0.32 5.44 -24.36
N LYS A 94 1.24 4.68 -24.97
CA LYS A 94 0.92 3.74 -26.04
C LYS A 94 0.30 2.44 -25.51
N THR A 95 0.76 1.98 -24.35
CA THR A 95 0.28 0.73 -23.73
C THR A 95 -0.97 0.94 -22.90
N TRP A 96 -1.21 2.16 -22.40
CA TRP A 96 -2.40 2.49 -21.65
C TRP A 96 -3.68 2.34 -22.48
N ALA A 97 -4.59 1.50 -22.00
CA ALA A 97 -5.88 1.20 -22.61
C ALA A 97 -7.05 1.44 -21.65
N GLY A 98 -6.77 1.99 -20.47
CA GLY A 98 -7.77 2.33 -19.45
C GLY A 98 -8.46 3.67 -19.69
N ARG A 99 -8.90 4.28 -18.60
CA ARG A 99 -9.63 5.56 -18.60
C ARG A 99 -8.80 6.74 -19.11
N PRO A 100 -9.43 7.85 -19.54
CA PRO A 100 -8.68 9.03 -19.99
C PRO A 100 -7.71 9.54 -18.92
N LEU A 101 -6.45 9.74 -19.31
CA LEU A 101 -5.41 10.25 -18.42
C LEU A 101 -5.45 11.78 -18.35
N VAL A 102 -5.34 12.32 -17.15
CA VAL A 102 -5.27 13.74 -16.83
C VAL A 102 -3.84 14.09 -16.42
N LYS A 103 -3.24 15.04 -17.14
CA LYS A 103 -1.86 15.49 -16.91
C LYS A 103 -1.80 16.57 -15.87
N TYR A 104 -0.75 16.55 -15.06
CA TYR A 104 -0.51 17.54 -14.03
C TYR A 104 0.25 18.76 -14.58
N ASP A 105 -0.07 19.95 -14.08
CA ASP A 105 0.67 21.17 -14.42
C ASP A 105 2.08 21.07 -13.84
N LYS A 106 3.09 21.17 -14.71
CA LYS A 106 4.50 21.16 -14.32
C LYS A 106 4.85 22.20 -13.25
N ASN A 107 4.19 23.35 -13.25
CA ASN A 107 4.41 24.40 -12.23
C ASN A 107 3.89 24.00 -10.85
N ALA A 108 2.86 23.16 -10.78
CA ALA A 108 2.34 22.63 -9.52
C ALA A 108 3.32 21.62 -8.89
N LEU A 109 4.11 20.94 -9.72
CA LEU A 109 5.07 19.91 -9.28
C LEU A 109 6.48 20.45 -8.99
N LYS A 110 6.70 21.76 -9.12
CA LYS A 110 8.05 22.36 -9.07
C LYS A 110 8.77 22.17 -7.72
N ASP A 111 8.01 21.99 -6.65
CA ASP A 111 8.49 21.87 -5.27
C ASP A 111 8.60 20.40 -4.84
N MET A 112 8.30 19.45 -5.74
CA MET A 112 8.47 18.02 -5.49
C MET A 112 9.95 17.62 -5.60
N LEU A 113 10.42 16.87 -4.61
CA LEU A 113 11.76 16.30 -4.52
C LEU A 113 11.72 14.81 -4.85
N VAL A 114 11.45 14.49 -6.12
CA VAL A 114 11.33 13.12 -6.62
C VAL A 114 12.13 12.92 -7.91
N PRO A 115 12.42 11.68 -8.33
CA PRO A 115 13.08 11.40 -9.59
C PRO A 115 12.38 12.04 -10.78
N THR A 116 13.16 12.43 -11.80
CA THR A 116 12.63 13.06 -13.01
C THR A 116 11.66 12.16 -13.77
N THR A 117 11.82 10.85 -13.67
CA THR A 117 10.90 9.85 -14.24
C THR A 117 9.48 9.98 -13.66
N THR A 118 9.35 10.23 -12.35
CA THR A 118 8.05 10.48 -11.71
C THR A 118 7.43 11.79 -12.24
N LEU A 119 8.20 12.86 -12.32
CA LEU A 119 7.74 14.14 -12.86
C LEU A 119 7.33 14.05 -14.34
N ASP A 120 8.11 13.32 -15.13
CA ASP A 120 7.83 13.08 -16.55
C ASP A 120 6.56 12.26 -16.73
N THR A 121 6.34 11.23 -15.91
CA THR A 121 5.07 10.47 -15.92
C THR A 121 3.89 11.38 -15.59
N LEU A 122 3.93 12.13 -14.48
CA LEU A 122 2.82 13.01 -14.09
C LEU A 122 2.51 14.09 -15.14
N THR A 123 3.53 14.69 -15.75
CA THR A 123 3.33 15.83 -16.69
C THR A 123 3.09 15.41 -18.13
N GLN A 124 3.57 14.23 -18.57
CA GLN A 124 3.48 13.79 -19.97
C GLN A 124 2.49 12.65 -20.18
N VAL A 125 2.30 11.79 -19.19
CA VAL A 125 1.33 10.68 -19.20
C VAL A 125 0.06 11.12 -18.45
N GLY A 126 0.21 11.46 -17.18
CA GLY A 126 -0.90 11.74 -16.27
C GLY A 126 -1.40 10.50 -15.54
N LEU A 127 -2.46 10.67 -14.77
CA LEU A 127 -3.21 9.61 -14.09
C LEU A 127 -4.68 9.69 -14.47
N PRO A 128 -5.45 8.59 -14.46
CA PRO A 128 -6.89 8.66 -14.68
C PRO A 128 -7.58 9.39 -13.50
N ASP A 129 -8.88 9.67 -13.62
CA ASP A 129 -9.69 10.15 -12.49
C ASP A 129 -9.93 9.03 -11.46
N GLU A 130 -10.14 7.82 -11.94
CA GLU A 130 -10.25 6.61 -11.13
C GLU A 130 -9.64 5.40 -11.84
N ALA A 131 -9.20 4.39 -11.10
CA ALA A 131 -8.68 3.12 -11.59
C ALA A 131 -9.03 1.98 -10.63
N GLU A 132 -9.03 0.74 -11.13
CA GLU A 132 -9.21 -0.41 -10.25
C GLU A 132 -7.92 -0.74 -9.49
N PRO A 133 -8.02 -1.25 -8.25
CA PRO A 133 -9.24 -1.46 -7.44
C PRO A 133 -9.62 -0.19 -6.66
N TYR A 134 -10.76 0.42 -7.03
CA TYR A 134 -11.33 1.61 -6.37
C TYR A 134 -10.35 2.74 -5.98
N LEU A 135 -9.32 2.95 -6.78
CA LEU A 135 -8.39 4.07 -6.64
C LEU A 135 -8.99 5.31 -7.28
N SER A 136 -9.01 6.41 -6.54
CA SER A 136 -9.34 7.74 -7.04
C SER A 136 -8.08 8.61 -7.07
N PHE A 137 -8.01 9.56 -8.00
CA PHE A 137 -6.86 10.47 -8.12
C PHE A 137 -7.27 11.94 -8.11
N GLU A 138 -6.53 12.73 -7.33
CA GLU A 138 -6.72 14.15 -7.20
C GLU A 138 -6.20 14.88 -8.45
N PRO A 139 -6.97 15.81 -9.05
CA PRO A 139 -6.52 16.57 -10.21
C PRO A 139 -5.40 17.58 -9.86
N VAL A 140 -5.17 17.83 -8.58
CA VAL A 140 -4.15 18.77 -8.07
C VAL A 140 -3.45 18.13 -6.87
N LEU A 141 -2.15 17.88 -7.02
CA LEU A 141 -1.33 17.34 -5.94
C LEU A 141 -1.05 18.43 -4.88
N LYS A 142 -1.20 18.07 -3.63
CA LYS A 142 -0.84 18.87 -2.46
C LYS A 142 -0.04 18.02 -1.49
N ARG A 143 0.62 18.65 -0.53
CA ARG A 143 1.19 17.90 0.60
C ARG A 143 0.06 17.30 1.42
N LEU A 144 0.23 16.11 1.98
CA LEU A 144 -0.80 15.48 2.82
C LEU A 144 -1.18 16.39 4.00
N ALA A 145 -0.18 17.00 4.64
CA ALA A 145 -0.37 17.96 5.73
C ALA A 145 -1.16 19.23 5.34
N GLU A 146 -1.34 19.51 4.04
CA GLU A 146 -2.18 20.61 3.55
C GLU A 146 -3.59 20.15 3.15
N ALA A 147 -3.77 18.85 2.90
CA ALA A 147 -5.00 18.26 2.40
C ALA A 147 -5.87 17.68 3.52
N GLU A 148 -5.24 17.08 4.54
CA GLU A 148 -5.92 16.42 5.65
C GLU A 148 -5.81 17.22 6.95
N GLU A 149 -6.84 17.09 7.79
CA GLU A 149 -6.77 17.51 9.19
C GLU A 149 -6.10 16.38 9.98
N LEU A 150 -4.83 16.60 10.34
CA LEU A 150 -4.02 15.62 11.03
C LEU A 150 -4.13 15.85 12.55
N ASP A 151 -4.51 14.81 13.29
CA ASP A 151 -4.59 14.86 14.75
C ASP A 151 -3.18 14.82 15.36
N GLY A 152 -2.56 15.99 15.52
CA GLY A 152 -1.26 16.16 16.17
C GLY A 152 -0.94 17.63 16.42
N GLU A 153 -0.63 18.00 17.65
CA GLU A 153 -0.34 19.40 18.02
C GLU A 153 1.16 19.78 17.93
N ASP A 154 2.02 18.83 17.58
CA ASP A 154 3.49 19.00 17.63
C ASP A 154 4.10 19.26 16.24
N GLU A 155 5.07 20.18 16.16
CA GLU A 155 5.76 20.57 14.90
C GLU A 155 6.41 19.38 14.15
N ASP A 156 6.72 18.29 14.86
CA ASP A 156 7.30 17.08 14.28
C ASP A 156 6.27 16.27 13.45
N TYR A 157 4.97 16.36 13.79
CA TYR A 157 3.88 15.70 13.03
C TYR A 157 3.73 16.31 11.65
N ASP A 158 3.56 17.64 11.59
CA ASP A 158 3.48 18.37 10.33
C ASP A 158 4.69 18.04 9.46
N ARG A 159 5.89 18.09 10.05
CA ARG A 159 7.13 17.82 9.33
C ARG A 159 7.20 16.41 8.76
N TYR A 160 6.68 15.40 9.46
CA TYR A 160 6.62 14.03 8.95
C TYR A 160 5.75 13.96 7.69
N PHE A 161 4.54 14.52 7.74
CA PHE A 161 3.57 14.47 6.64
C PHE A 161 3.87 15.44 5.49
N GLN A 162 4.69 16.45 5.73
CA GLN A 162 5.21 17.32 4.68
C GLN A 162 6.02 16.57 3.62
N ALA A 163 6.54 15.37 3.88
CA ALA A 163 7.27 14.59 2.87
C ALA A 163 6.36 13.87 1.87
N TYR A 164 5.05 13.84 2.10
CA TYR A 164 4.10 13.10 1.29
C TYR A 164 3.29 14.03 0.41
N TRP A 165 3.19 13.69 -0.88
CA TRP A 165 2.26 14.32 -1.80
C TRP A 165 1.05 13.43 -2.02
N LEU A 166 -0.14 13.94 -1.68
CA LEU A 166 -1.40 13.25 -1.91
C LEU A 166 -1.65 13.10 -3.41
N LEU A 167 -1.71 11.85 -3.87
CA LEU A 167 -2.14 11.46 -5.21
C LEU A 167 -3.64 11.24 -5.29
N GLY A 168 -4.26 10.76 -4.21
CA GLY A 168 -5.66 10.36 -4.21
C GLY A 168 -5.98 9.42 -3.05
N TYR A 169 -7.02 8.61 -3.20
CA TYR A 169 -7.56 7.80 -2.10
C TYR A 169 -8.05 6.43 -2.58
N THR A 170 -8.10 5.46 -1.67
CA THR A 170 -8.87 4.22 -1.83
C THR A 170 -10.35 4.44 -1.46
N GLU A 171 -11.18 3.41 -1.56
CA GLU A 171 -12.59 3.47 -1.12
C GLU A 171 -12.77 3.66 0.39
N ASP A 172 -11.78 3.25 1.19
CA ASP A 172 -11.78 3.37 2.66
C ASP A 172 -11.19 4.70 3.14
N ASP A 173 -11.05 5.69 2.25
CA ASP A 173 -10.42 7.00 2.50
C ASP A 173 -8.95 6.93 2.95
N ASP A 174 -8.25 5.82 2.68
CA ASP A 174 -6.80 5.76 2.89
C ASP A 174 -6.07 6.61 1.84
N ALA A 175 -5.05 7.34 2.27
CA ALA A 175 -4.38 8.33 1.43
C ALA A 175 -3.29 7.68 0.58
N LEU A 176 -3.49 7.68 -0.74
CA LEU A 176 -2.47 7.29 -1.71
C LEU A 176 -1.50 8.45 -1.93
N CYS A 177 -0.23 8.25 -1.62
CA CYS A 177 0.77 9.33 -1.58
C CYS A 177 2.05 8.98 -2.34
N ILE A 178 2.80 10.01 -2.74
CA ILE A 178 4.20 9.91 -3.14
C ILE A 178 5.08 10.26 -1.94
N ASP A 179 5.98 9.37 -1.53
CA ASP A 179 6.94 9.60 -0.44
C ASP A 179 8.29 10.11 -0.99
N GLU A 180 8.60 11.39 -0.72
CA GLU A 180 9.88 11.99 -1.12
C GLU A 180 11.09 11.41 -0.41
N ARG A 181 10.92 10.81 0.77
CA ARG A 181 12.03 10.23 1.55
C ARG A 181 12.47 8.88 1.00
N ALA A 182 11.62 8.25 0.18
CA ALA A 182 11.83 6.97 -0.46
C ALA A 182 11.87 7.13 -1.99
N ASP A 183 12.56 8.15 -2.49
CA ASP A 183 12.79 8.40 -3.93
C ASP A 183 11.50 8.38 -4.78
N GLY A 184 10.38 8.85 -4.23
CA GLY A 184 9.11 8.95 -4.94
C GLY A 184 8.35 7.64 -5.09
N VAL A 185 8.59 6.67 -4.20
CA VAL A 185 7.71 5.51 -3.98
C VAL A 185 6.28 5.98 -3.77
N VAL A 186 5.33 5.22 -4.33
CA VAL A 186 3.91 5.37 -4.05
C VAL A 186 3.59 4.50 -2.82
N ALA A 187 3.03 5.13 -1.80
CA ALA A 187 2.66 4.50 -0.55
C ALA A 187 1.18 4.78 -0.24
N LEU A 188 0.52 3.83 0.42
CA LEU A 188 -0.81 4.02 0.99
C LEU A 188 -0.66 4.31 2.48
N LEU A 189 -1.29 5.36 2.98
CA LEU A 189 -1.29 5.74 4.39
C LEU A 189 -2.67 5.51 4.98
N GLN A 190 -2.75 4.65 6.00
CA GLN A 190 -4.04 4.18 6.52
C GLN A 190 -4.67 5.21 7.46
N ARG A 191 -5.87 5.68 7.12
CA ARG A 191 -6.59 6.72 7.88
C ARG A 191 -6.93 6.28 9.28
N ASP A 192 -7.38 5.03 9.44
CA ASP A 192 -7.75 4.45 10.74
C ASP A 192 -6.59 4.39 11.74
N TRP A 193 -5.35 4.49 11.24
CA TRP A 193 -4.12 4.54 12.03
C TRP A 193 -3.49 5.93 12.05
N GLY A 194 -4.29 6.98 11.83
CA GLY A 194 -3.83 8.36 11.79
C GLY A 194 -2.79 8.63 10.70
N PHE A 195 -2.84 7.87 9.60
CA PHE A 195 -1.90 7.90 8.47
C PHE A 195 -0.46 7.48 8.80
N PHE A 196 -0.22 6.89 9.97
CA PHE A 196 1.10 6.40 10.36
C PHE A 196 1.39 5.00 9.81
N ALA A 197 0.37 4.14 9.75
CA ALA A 197 0.54 2.83 9.13
C ALA A 197 0.66 2.99 7.61
N MET A 198 1.74 2.46 7.06
CA MET A 198 2.10 2.59 5.65
C MET A 198 2.03 1.25 4.96
N GLN A 199 1.61 1.27 3.70
CA GLN A 199 1.66 0.14 2.79
C GLN A 199 2.44 0.53 1.54
N TYR A 200 3.31 -0.36 1.06
CA TYR A 200 3.99 -0.15 -0.22
C TYR A 200 3.00 -0.39 -1.36
N VAL A 201 2.92 0.53 -2.32
CA VAL A 201 2.09 0.38 -3.51
C VAL A 201 2.98 0.13 -4.72
N ASN A 202 3.88 1.05 -5.03
CA ASN A 202 4.74 0.94 -6.20
C ASN A 202 6.03 1.74 -6.06
N ALA A 203 7.07 1.33 -6.78
CA ALA A 203 8.38 2.00 -6.75
C ALA A 203 8.35 3.43 -7.32
N SER A 204 7.34 3.75 -8.14
CA SER A 204 7.12 5.11 -8.67
C SER A 204 5.72 5.24 -9.28
N VAL A 205 5.30 6.47 -9.59
CA VAL A 205 4.07 6.72 -10.36
C VAL A 205 4.06 6.02 -11.72
N GLY A 206 5.23 5.86 -12.36
CA GLY A 206 5.32 5.12 -13.62
C GLY A 206 5.11 3.62 -13.46
N HIS A 207 5.55 3.05 -12.34
CA HIS A 207 5.24 1.67 -11.97
C HIS A 207 3.76 1.50 -11.65
N LEU A 208 3.16 2.45 -10.93
CA LEU A 208 1.72 2.47 -10.66
C LEU A 208 0.90 2.41 -11.95
N VAL A 209 1.20 3.23 -12.97
CA VAL A 209 0.51 3.18 -14.27
C VAL A 209 0.63 1.81 -14.94
N GLN A 210 1.79 1.16 -14.85
CA GLN A 210 1.98 -0.18 -15.40
C GLN A 210 1.20 -1.24 -14.62
N THR A 211 1.18 -1.16 -13.29
CA THR A 211 0.44 -2.10 -12.44
C THR A 211 -1.07 -1.95 -12.64
N MET A 212 -1.60 -0.73 -12.67
CA MET A 212 -3.02 -0.50 -13.00
C MET A 212 -3.37 -1.08 -14.38
N GLN A 213 -2.52 -0.92 -15.39
CA GLN A 213 -2.76 -1.53 -16.70
C GLN A 213 -2.72 -3.06 -16.64
N ALA A 214 -1.82 -3.65 -15.85
CA ALA A 214 -1.76 -5.09 -15.66
C ALA A 214 -2.99 -5.62 -14.93
N TYR A 215 -3.51 -4.87 -13.95
CA TYR A 215 -4.71 -5.18 -13.20
C TYR A 215 -5.95 -5.12 -14.10
N ASP A 216 -6.09 -4.06 -14.90
CA ASP A 216 -7.13 -3.94 -15.93
C ASP A 216 -7.09 -5.11 -16.93
N ASP A 217 -5.89 -5.53 -17.34
CA ASP A 217 -5.72 -6.67 -18.24
C ASP A 217 -6.14 -8.00 -17.59
N MET A 218 -5.91 -8.16 -16.28
CA MET A 218 -6.40 -9.30 -15.51
C MET A 218 -7.92 -9.31 -15.45
N LEU A 219 -8.56 -8.18 -15.15
CA LEU A 219 -10.01 -8.07 -15.05
C LEU A 219 -10.74 -8.28 -16.38
N LYS A 220 -10.10 -8.03 -17.53
CA LYS A 220 -10.67 -8.38 -18.85
C LYS A 220 -10.92 -9.88 -19.05
N SER A 221 -10.34 -10.73 -18.21
CA SER A 221 -10.63 -12.17 -18.21
C SER A 221 -11.93 -12.54 -17.49
N VAL A 222 -12.53 -11.59 -16.77
CA VAL A 222 -13.78 -11.75 -16.01
C VAL A 222 -14.94 -11.10 -16.76
N ASP A 223 -16.14 -11.69 -16.62
CA ASP A 223 -17.34 -11.11 -17.22
C ASP A 223 -17.67 -9.73 -16.59
N PRO A 224 -17.88 -8.68 -17.39
CA PRO A 224 -18.13 -7.34 -16.85
C PRO A 224 -19.36 -7.23 -15.94
N GLN A 225 -20.38 -8.07 -16.14
CA GLN A 225 -21.55 -8.09 -15.26
C GLN A 225 -21.19 -8.67 -13.90
N ALA A 226 -20.35 -9.70 -13.86
CA ALA A 226 -19.86 -10.27 -12.60
C ALA A 226 -19.01 -9.26 -11.81
N ILE A 227 -18.16 -8.47 -12.48
CA ILE A 227 -17.43 -7.35 -11.85
C ILE A 227 -18.41 -6.36 -11.22
N ALA A 228 -19.41 -5.92 -11.97
CA ALA A 228 -20.36 -4.91 -11.47
C ALA A 228 -21.24 -5.40 -10.30
N GLU A 229 -21.49 -6.71 -10.20
CA GLU A 229 -22.39 -7.28 -9.18
C GLU A 229 -21.68 -7.76 -7.92
N SER A 230 -20.44 -8.24 -8.05
CA SER A 230 -19.78 -9.01 -7.00
C SER A 230 -18.36 -8.56 -6.68
N PHE A 231 -17.82 -7.50 -7.28
CA PHE A 231 -16.47 -7.03 -6.92
C PHE A 231 -16.45 -6.50 -5.46
N PRO A 232 -15.39 -6.79 -4.67
CA PRO A 232 -14.17 -7.54 -5.02
C PRO A 232 -14.29 -9.08 -4.96
N ASN A 233 -15.41 -9.63 -4.51
CA ASN A 233 -15.70 -11.08 -4.43
C ASN A 233 -15.95 -11.76 -5.79
N ILE A 234 -15.21 -11.38 -6.82
CA ILE A 234 -15.27 -12.01 -8.15
C ILE A 234 -14.29 -13.17 -8.26
N GLN A 235 -14.68 -14.19 -9.02
CA GLN A 235 -13.76 -15.25 -9.41
C GLN A 235 -12.94 -14.81 -10.63
N VAL A 236 -11.69 -14.41 -10.37
CA VAL A 236 -10.69 -14.21 -11.43
C VAL A 236 -10.04 -15.55 -11.77
N PRO A 237 -9.92 -15.95 -13.05
CA PRO A 237 -9.21 -17.18 -13.44
C PRO A 237 -7.77 -17.23 -12.90
N ASP A 238 -7.34 -18.39 -12.40
CA ASP A 238 -5.99 -18.61 -11.86
C ASP A 238 -4.90 -18.20 -12.86
N GLU A 239 -5.08 -18.49 -14.15
CA GLU A 239 -4.10 -18.13 -15.18
C GLU A 239 -3.95 -16.61 -15.33
N ALA A 240 -5.02 -15.85 -15.13
CA ALA A 240 -4.99 -14.40 -15.19
C ALA A 240 -4.29 -13.81 -13.96
N ARG A 241 -4.56 -14.37 -12.76
CA ARG A 241 -3.87 -13.97 -11.52
C ARG A 241 -2.37 -14.27 -11.57
N ILE A 242 -2.00 -15.48 -12.01
CA ILE A 242 -0.60 -15.87 -12.19
C ILE A 242 0.10 -14.96 -13.21
N ALA A 243 -0.59 -14.59 -14.30
CA ALA A 243 -0.05 -13.67 -15.29
C ALA A 243 0.14 -12.25 -14.74
N PHE A 244 -0.79 -11.75 -13.92
CA PHE A 244 -0.66 -10.47 -13.22
C PHE A 244 0.54 -10.47 -12.28
N LEU A 245 0.62 -11.46 -11.37
CA LEU A 245 1.73 -11.63 -10.44
C LEU A 245 3.07 -11.65 -11.18
N ALA A 246 3.21 -12.54 -12.17
CA ALA A 246 4.46 -12.68 -12.92
C ALA A 246 4.83 -11.39 -13.68
N ARG A 247 3.84 -10.63 -14.15
CA ARG A 247 4.07 -9.37 -14.86
C ARG A 247 4.52 -8.27 -13.91
N VAL A 248 3.86 -8.09 -12.77
CA VAL A 248 4.21 -7.05 -11.79
C VAL A 248 5.55 -7.36 -11.13
N SER A 249 5.77 -8.60 -10.69
CA SER A 249 7.06 -9.00 -10.11
C SER A 249 8.24 -8.84 -11.07
N ALA A 250 8.01 -8.79 -12.39
CA ALA A 250 9.09 -8.58 -13.36
C ALA A 250 9.58 -7.13 -13.43
N PHE A 251 8.77 -6.14 -13.03
CA PHE A 251 9.14 -4.72 -13.07
C PHE A 251 9.12 -4.01 -11.72
N ASP A 252 8.33 -4.50 -10.76
CA ASP A 252 8.24 -3.96 -9.40
C ASP A 252 8.02 -5.11 -8.40
N PRO A 253 9.09 -5.86 -8.07
CA PRO A 253 9.02 -7.00 -7.15
C PRO A 253 8.42 -6.64 -5.78
N GLY A 254 8.73 -5.44 -5.28
CA GLY A 254 8.20 -4.94 -4.01
C GLY A 254 6.68 -4.81 -3.99
N ALA A 255 6.04 -4.56 -5.14
CA ALA A 255 4.58 -4.44 -5.22
C ALA A 255 3.87 -5.78 -4.96
N MET A 256 4.58 -6.90 -5.11
CA MET A 256 4.08 -8.26 -4.85
C MET A 256 4.70 -8.88 -3.60
N ALA A 257 5.37 -8.10 -2.77
CA ALA A 257 5.81 -8.54 -1.45
C ALA A 257 4.62 -8.64 -0.49
N GLU A 258 4.70 -9.54 0.48
CA GLU A 258 3.69 -9.66 1.54
C GLU A 258 3.49 -8.33 2.27
N GLY A 259 2.23 -7.96 2.50
CA GLY A 259 1.86 -6.67 3.06
C GLY A 259 1.88 -5.50 2.09
N ALA A 260 2.34 -5.65 0.84
CA ALA A 260 2.18 -4.62 -0.19
C ALA A 260 0.72 -4.55 -0.68
N PHE A 261 0.28 -3.37 -1.11
CA PHE A 261 -1.10 -3.12 -1.53
C PHE A 261 -1.58 -4.12 -2.56
N TRP A 262 -0.85 -4.28 -3.67
CA TRP A 262 -1.27 -5.16 -4.75
C TRP A 262 -1.20 -6.65 -4.39
N TYR A 263 -0.39 -7.03 -3.39
CA TYR A 263 -0.35 -8.39 -2.87
C TYR A 263 -1.63 -8.70 -2.08
N GLU A 264 -2.05 -7.78 -1.21
CA GLU A 264 -3.30 -7.92 -0.45
C GLU A 264 -4.51 -7.93 -1.38
N GLU A 265 -4.56 -7.03 -2.36
CA GLU A 265 -5.62 -7.00 -3.37
C GLU A 265 -5.75 -8.33 -4.13
N LEU A 266 -4.62 -8.91 -4.54
CA LEU A 266 -4.63 -10.20 -5.22
C LEU A 266 -5.12 -11.33 -4.29
N SER A 267 -4.76 -11.26 -3.01
CA SER A 267 -5.14 -12.22 -1.97
C SER A 267 -6.64 -12.15 -1.64
N LEU A 268 -7.25 -10.96 -1.66
CA LEU A 268 -8.69 -10.76 -1.51
C LEU A 268 -9.49 -11.42 -2.64
N LEU A 269 -9.01 -11.29 -3.88
CA LEU A 269 -9.62 -11.95 -5.05
C LEU A 269 -9.55 -13.49 -4.97
N GLU A 270 -8.56 -14.05 -4.28
CA GLU A 270 -8.46 -15.49 -4.06
C GLU A 270 -9.47 -15.99 -3.03
N GLN A 271 -9.70 -15.22 -1.97
CA GLN A 271 -10.64 -15.57 -0.89
C GLN A 271 -12.10 -15.42 -1.36
N GLY A 272 -12.41 -14.41 -2.17
CA GLY A 272 -13.74 -14.19 -2.76
C GLY A 272 -14.25 -15.32 -3.66
N GLY A 273 -13.38 -16.26 -4.06
CA GLY A 273 -13.75 -17.45 -4.84
C GLY A 273 -14.18 -18.68 -4.02
N GLY A 274 -14.05 -18.64 -2.68
CA GLY A 274 -14.11 -19.83 -1.83
C GLY A 274 -15.40 -20.11 -1.06
N GLU A 275 -16.33 -19.16 -0.94
CA GLU A 275 -17.44 -19.31 0.04
C GLU A 275 -18.70 -20.06 -0.45
N ASP A 276 -18.79 -20.45 -1.73
CA ASP A 276 -20.01 -21.05 -2.30
C ASP A 276 -19.96 -22.55 -2.62
N GLN A 277 -18.95 -23.32 -2.17
CA GLN A 277 -18.86 -24.76 -2.48
C GLN A 277 -19.15 -25.74 -1.33
N ASP A 278 -19.61 -25.27 -0.16
CA ASP A 278 -19.95 -26.15 0.98
C ASP A 278 -21.46 -26.17 1.34
N GLN A 279 -22.33 -26.06 0.34
CA GLN A 279 -23.76 -26.42 0.52
C GLN A 279 -24.31 -27.18 -0.71
N GLU A 280 -24.07 -28.50 -0.76
CA GLU A 280 -25.06 -29.49 -1.25
C GLU A 280 -24.78 -30.91 -0.74
#